data_AF-A0A484D6X5-F1
#
_entry.id   AF-A0A484D6X5-F1
#
_cell.length_a   1.000
_cell.length_b   1.000
_cell.length_c   1.000
_cell.angle_alpha   90.00
_cell.angle_beta   90.00
_cell.angle_gamma   90.00
#
_symmetry.space_group_name_H-M   'P 1'
#
loop_
_entity.id
_entity.type
_entity.pdbx_description
1 polymer ?
#
loop_
_entity_poly.entity_id
_entity_poly.type
_entity_poly.pdbx_seq_one_letter_code
_entity_poly.pdbx_strand_id
1 'polypeptide(L)'
;MTGDVRDSDASMTAFCLIAMQESRTQCAAIVNSLPGSIDKAVNYLERRLPRLINPYAVAMTSYALANENKLNKEILYKFASPGVVTQQHS
;
A
#
# COMPACT_ATOMS: atom_id res chain seq x y z
N MET A 1 0.43 -15.03 -4.11
CA MET A 1 1.28 -14.63 -2.97
C MET A 1 0.68 -15.29 -1.73
N THR A 2 1.29 -16.36 -1.24
CA THR A 2 0.80 -17.14 -0.09
C THR A 2 1.67 -16.82 1.13
N GLY A 3 1.53 -15.59 1.63
CA GLY A 3 1.91 -15.25 3.00
C GLY A 3 0.72 -15.57 3.92
N ASP A 4 0.97 -15.76 5.22
CA ASP A 4 -0.01 -16.02 6.28
C ASP A 4 -1.42 -15.50 5.95
N VAL A 5 -2.46 -16.33 6.12
CA VAL A 5 -3.84 -16.04 5.67
C VAL A 5 -4.34 -14.70 6.23
N ARG A 6 -3.79 -14.30 7.38
CA ARG A 6 -4.00 -13.01 8.02
C ARG A 6 -3.35 -11.90 7.17
N ASP A 7 -4.20 -10.98 6.67
CA ASP A 7 -3.84 -9.82 5.83
C ASP A 7 -3.50 -10.13 4.36
N SER A 8 -3.73 -11.38 3.92
CA SER A 8 -3.53 -11.79 2.52
C SER A 8 -4.38 -10.98 1.53
N ASP A 9 -5.61 -10.64 1.91
CA ASP A 9 -6.52 -9.77 1.15
C ASP A 9 -5.95 -8.35 0.96
N ALA A 10 -5.41 -7.76 2.02
CA ALA A 10 -4.78 -6.45 1.98
C ALA A 10 -3.50 -6.46 1.13
N SER A 11 -2.63 -7.45 1.31
CA SER A 11 -1.40 -7.56 0.51
C SER A 11 -1.67 -7.79 -0.99
N MET A 12 -2.64 -8.65 -1.32
CA MET A 12 -3.06 -8.87 -2.72
C MET A 12 -3.70 -7.61 -3.32
N THR A 13 -4.53 -6.91 -2.54
CA THR A 13 -5.12 -5.65 -3.00
C THR A 13 -4.06 -4.58 -3.22
N ALA A 14 -3.07 -4.47 -2.33
CA ALA A 14 -1.94 -3.56 -2.49
C ALA A 14 -1.11 -3.90 -3.73
N PHE A 15 -0.84 -5.19 -3.98
CA PHE A 15 -0.15 -5.64 -5.20
C PHE A 15 -0.90 -5.21 -6.47
N CYS A 16 -2.20 -5.48 -6.54
CA CYS A 16 -3.03 -5.08 -7.69
C CYS A 16 -3.09 -3.56 -7.84
N LEU A 17 -3.17 -2.82 -6.73
CA LEU A 17 -3.17 -1.36 -6.74
C LEU A 17 -1.86 -0.80 -7.32
N ILE A 18 -0.71 -1.33 -6.91
CA ILE A 18 0.60 -0.95 -7.48
C ILE A 18 0.59 -1.18 -8.99
N ALA A 19 0.15 -2.35 -9.46
CA ALA A 19 0.08 -2.62 -10.90
C ALA A 19 -0.85 -1.65 -11.66
N MET A 20 -1.99 -1.28 -11.07
CA MET A 20 -2.90 -0.28 -11.63
C MET A 20 -2.28 1.12 -11.66
N GLN A 21 -1.48 1.49 -10.65
CA GLN A 21 -0.79 2.77 -10.58
C GLN A 21 0.31 2.87 -11.64
N GLU A 22 1.15 1.84 -11.77
CA GLU A 22 2.22 1.80 -12.76
C GLU A 22 1.69 1.81 -14.21
N SER A 23 0.54 1.20 -14.45
CA SER A 23 -0.13 1.19 -15.77
C SER A 23 -1.03 2.39 -16.03
N ARG A 24 -1.24 3.29 -15.05
CA ARG A 24 -2.21 4.39 -15.12
C ARG A 24 -2.05 5.25 -16.37
N THR A 25 -0.81 5.61 -16.73
CA THR A 25 -0.53 6.48 -17.88
C THR A 25 -0.90 5.84 -19.22
N GLN A 26 -0.83 4.51 -19.31
CA GLN A 26 -1.13 3.76 -20.53
C GLN A 26 -2.62 3.38 -20.63
N CYS A 27 -3.23 3.03 -19.49
CA CYS A 27 -4.55 2.43 -19.48
C CYS A 27 -5.68 3.43 -19.17
N ALA A 28 -5.41 4.60 -18.58
CA ALA A 28 -6.48 5.51 -18.15
C ALA A 28 -7.37 6.02 -19.28
N ALA A 29 -6.84 6.14 -20.51
CA ALA A 29 -7.61 6.58 -21.68
C ALA A 29 -8.51 5.48 -22.29
N ILE A 30 -8.20 4.21 -22.02
CA ILE A 30 -8.90 3.05 -22.62
C ILE A 30 -9.83 2.40 -21.58
N VAL A 31 -9.40 2.38 -20.32
CA VAL A 31 -10.12 1.80 -19.19
C VAL A 31 -10.68 2.93 -18.33
N ASN A 32 -11.85 3.45 -18.72
CA ASN A 32 -12.50 4.57 -18.03
C ASN A 32 -12.78 4.33 -16.54
N SER A 33 -12.86 3.06 -16.11
CA SER A 33 -13.06 2.68 -14.71
C SER A 33 -11.77 2.66 -13.88
N LEU A 34 -10.59 2.75 -14.50
CA LEU A 34 -9.30 2.59 -13.82
C LEU A 34 -9.10 3.62 -12.69
N PRO A 35 -9.33 4.93 -12.89
CA PRO A 35 -9.19 5.90 -11.80
C PRO A 35 -10.08 5.57 -10.60
N GLY A 36 -11.36 5.23 -10.85
CA GLY A 36 -12.29 4.86 -9.80
C GLY A 36 -11.95 3.53 -9.11
N SER A 37 -11.34 2.58 -9.81
CA SER A 37 -10.83 1.33 -9.21
C SER A 37 -9.62 1.59 -8.31
N ILE A 38 -8.72 2.50 -8.70
CA ILE A 38 -7.61 2.95 -7.86
C ILE A 38 -8.16 3.61 -6.59
N ASP A 39 -9.10 4.56 -6.71
CA ASP A 39 -9.69 5.25 -5.56
C ASP A 39 -10.36 4.28 -4.57
N LYS A 40 -11.06 3.26 -5.09
CA LYS A 40 -11.68 2.22 -4.26
C LYS A 40 -10.64 1.38 -3.52
N ALA A 41 -9.58 0.95 -4.22
CA ALA A 41 -8.52 0.15 -3.61
C ALA A 41 -7.76 0.95 -2.54
N VAL A 42 -7.46 2.22 -2.81
CA VAL A 42 -6.87 3.16 -1.85
C VAL A 42 -7.74 3.27 -0.59
N ASN A 43 -9.04 3.57 -0.76
CA ASN A 43 -9.96 3.74 0.37
C ASN A 43 -10.10 2.45 1.20
N TYR A 44 -10.10 1.28 0.55
CA TYR A 44 -10.12 -0.01 1.24
C TYR A 44 -8.84 -0.22 2.08
N LEU A 45 -7.68 0.04 1.48
CA LEU A 45 -6.39 -0.12 2.13
C LEU A 45 -6.16 0.86 3.28
N GLU A 46 -6.57 2.12 3.15
CA GLU A 46 -6.52 3.10 4.25
C GLU A 46 -7.30 2.62 5.48
N ARG A 47 -8.47 2.00 5.27
CA ARG A 47 -9.29 1.45 6.37
C ARG A 47 -8.69 0.17 6.95
N ARG A 48 -8.01 -0.64 6.14
CA ARG A 48 -7.36 -1.88 6.59
C ARG A 48 -6.05 -1.62 7.32
N LEU A 49 -5.26 -0.64 6.89
CA LEU A 49 -3.89 -0.38 7.34
C LEU A 49 -3.71 -0.38 8.87
N PRO A 50 -4.56 0.27 9.69
CA PRO A 50 -4.40 0.28 11.15
C PRO A 50 -4.60 -1.09 11.83
N ARG A 51 -5.23 -2.04 11.14
CA ARG A 51 -5.55 -3.37 11.66
C ARG A 51 -4.60 -4.46 11.14
N LEU A 52 -3.70 -4.12 10.22
CA LEU A 52 -2.73 -5.06 9.70
C LEU A 52 -1.71 -5.40 10.79
N ILE A 53 -1.36 -6.69 10.87
CA ILE A 53 -0.39 -7.23 11.81
C ILE A 53 0.82 -7.81 11.10
N ASN A 54 0.66 -8.21 9.82
CA ASN A 54 1.75 -8.75 9.03
C ASN A 54 2.65 -7.60 8.51
N PRO A 55 3.93 -7.52 8.91
CA PRO A 55 4.84 -6.46 8.45
C PRO A 55 4.97 -6.39 6.93
N TYR A 56 4.87 -7.53 6.24
CA TYR A 56 4.88 -7.59 4.78
C TYR A 56 3.66 -6.89 4.18
N ALA A 57 2.47 -7.16 4.71
CA ALA A 57 1.23 -6.52 4.26
C ALA A 57 1.25 -5.01 4.57
N VAL A 58 1.78 -4.60 5.72
CA VAL A 58 1.98 -3.19 6.09
C VAL A 58 2.92 -2.50 5.11
N ALA A 59 4.07 -3.10 4.79
CA ALA A 59 5.04 -2.53 3.86
C ALA A 59 4.45 -2.34 2.46
N MET A 60 3.82 -3.38 1.90
CA MET A 60 3.18 -3.30 0.59
C MET A 60 2.06 -2.26 0.55
N THR A 61 1.21 -2.24 1.57
CA THR A 61 0.10 -1.28 1.66
C THR A 61 0.63 0.15 1.79
N SER A 62 1.68 0.36 2.60
CA SER A 62 2.31 1.66 2.78
C SER A 62 2.90 2.19 1.46
N TYR A 63 3.56 1.33 0.68
CA TYR A 63 4.06 1.70 -0.64
C TYR A 63 2.92 2.08 -1.60
N ALA A 64 1.89 1.25 -1.69
CA ALA A 64 0.75 1.50 -2.57
C ALA A 64 0.03 2.82 -2.22
N LEU A 65 -0.09 3.15 -0.93
CA LEU A 65 -0.67 4.42 -0.50
C LEU A 65 0.27 5.62 -0.70
N ALA A 66 1.58 5.43 -0.60
CA ALA A 66 2.56 6.49 -0.86
C ALA A 66 2.46 7.01 -2.30
N ASN A 67 2.20 6.13 -3.28
CA ASN A 67 1.99 6.50 -4.67
C ASN A 67 0.80 7.44 -4.90
N GLU A 68 -0.17 7.48 -3.98
CA GLU A 68 -1.31 8.41 -4.01
C GLU A 68 -1.23 9.48 -2.90
N ASN A 69 -0.03 9.73 -2.36
CA ASN A 69 0.24 10.70 -1.30
C ASN A 69 -0.54 10.46 0.01
N LYS A 70 -0.89 9.20 0.29
CA LYS A 70 -1.68 8.78 1.48
C LYS A 70 -0.88 7.95 2.47
N LEU A 71 0.44 8.13 2.50
CA LEU A 71 1.32 7.38 3.40
C LEU A 71 1.08 7.76 4.87
N ASN A 72 0.75 6.77 5.70
CA ASN A 72 0.78 6.90 7.15
C ASN A 72 2.16 6.47 7.70
N LYS A 73 3.03 7.46 7.94
CA LYS A 73 4.40 7.24 8.44
C LYS A 73 4.44 6.59 9.83
N GLU A 74 3.50 6.92 10.71
CA GLU A 74 3.46 6.38 12.07
C GLU A 74 3.28 4.85 12.05
N ILE A 75 2.35 4.37 11.22
CA ILE A 75 2.13 2.94 11.06
C ILE A 75 3.35 2.30 10.40
N LEU A 76 3.89 2.87 9.33
CA LEU A 76 5.08 2.33 8.68
C LEU A 76 6.25 2.16 9.66
N TYR A 77 6.55 3.19 10.46
CA TYR A 77 7.65 3.16 11.42
C TYR A 77 7.41 2.19 12.58
N LYS A 78 6.16 1.94 12.99
CA LYS A 78 5.83 0.93 14.00
C LYS A 78 6.25 -0.48 13.56
N PHE A 79 6.27 -0.75 12.26
CA PHE A 79 6.66 -2.04 11.70
C PHE A 79 8.08 -2.05 11.13
N ALA A 80 8.78 -0.91 11.13
CA ALA A 80 10.17 -0.82 10.74
C ALA A 80 11.08 -1.38 11.84
N SER A 81 12.14 -2.09 11.45
CA SER A 81 13.15 -2.55 12.40
C SER A 81 13.91 -1.35 13.00
N PRO A 82 14.32 -1.39 14.28
CA PRO A 82 15.03 -0.30 14.96
C PRO A 82 16.31 0.19 14.24
N GLY A 83 16.90 -0.62 13.34
CA GLY A 83 18.14 -0.30 12.64
C GLY A 83 18.04 0.64 11.43
N VAL A 84 16.84 1.08 11.04
CA VAL A 84 16.66 1.96 9.85
C VAL A 84 16.52 3.44 10.22
N VAL A 85 16.28 3.79 11.50
CA VAL A 85 15.97 5.17 11.91
C VAL A 85 17.18 5.93 12.51
N THR A 86 18.32 5.27 12.73
CA THR A 86 19.56 5.97 13.11
C THR A 86 20.37 6.34 11.88
N GLN A 87 19.97 7.41 11.19
CA GLN A 87 20.82 8.42 10.57
C GLN A 87 19.89 9.41 9.86
N GLN A 88 19.59 10.55 10.50
CA GLN A 88 19.51 11.91 9.91
C GLN A 88 19.08 12.89 11.02
N HIS A 89 19.94 13.07 12.02
CA HIS A 89 20.01 14.32 12.77
C HIS A 89 21.48 14.58 13.12
N SER A 90 22.17 15.24 12.20
CA SER A 90 23.38 16.04 12.42
C SER A 90 23.48 17.04 11.28
#